data_AF-A0A1G1TMG8-F1
#
_entry.id   AF-A0A1G1TMG8-F1
#
_cell.length_a   1.000
_cell.length_b   1.000
_cell.length_c   1.000
_cell.angle_alpha   90.00
_cell.angle_beta   90.00
_cell.angle_gamma   90.00
#
_symmetry.space_group_name_H-M   'P 1'
#
loop_
_entity.id
_entity.type
_entity.pdbx_description
1 polymer ?
#
loop_
_entity_poly.entity_id
_entity_poly.type
_entity_poly.pdbx_seq_one_letter_code
_entity_poly.pdbx_strand_id
1 'polypeptide(L)'
;MQNSIPLFMLWLALFSGFSPAASAQTVVFNSSPTAQPGDAFSLQGSFGAGAKVYLTAGTSTTPVAVPIMTQMAGQATGQVPANLAPNVYQVWVDDGGQRSPSVYLNQPRGQHFDSPEVGAGGRMRLFGRNLFLGGGAQVRFVGAGGGTAQVDASRSDAYTLSFTAPSSLQAGTTYQVLVSNGYGGETAAEQSVKAIDGGADYFNLGVGWASKITFYANVYNVQTDGRLDRKARGDGGTNDQPAIQAAMDRAAADGGGVVYLPAGTYKLAHGGGAGLLMRNRVVLRGAGKDQTIIKFGYGNVSPDRWGVIWNNTSWGGSPT
;
A
#
# COMPACT_ATOMS: atom_id res chain seq x y z
N MET A 1 -31.11 89.52 31.44
CA MET A 1 -30.73 88.26 32.11
C MET A 1 -31.97 87.39 32.21
N GLN A 2 -32.10 86.37 31.38
CA GLN A 2 -32.57 85.03 31.75
C GLN A 2 -32.60 84.17 30.48
N ASN A 3 -31.72 83.17 30.47
CA ASN A 3 -31.60 82.16 29.42
C ASN A 3 -32.72 81.12 29.61
N SER A 4 -33.28 80.63 28.50
CA SER A 4 -34.06 79.40 28.47
C SER A 4 -33.70 78.63 27.20
N ILE A 5 -33.27 77.39 27.43
CA ILE A 5 -32.63 76.44 26.50
C ILE A 5 -33.69 75.77 25.62
N PRO A 6 -33.48 75.58 24.29
CA PRO A 6 -34.31 74.67 23.52
C PRO A 6 -33.73 73.25 23.49
N LEU A 7 -34.64 72.31 23.69
CA LEU A 7 -34.48 70.85 23.74
C LEU A 7 -34.19 70.30 22.32
N PHE A 8 -33.06 69.63 22.11
CA PHE A 8 -32.73 68.96 20.85
C PHE A 8 -33.31 67.53 20.87
N MET A 9 -34.32 67.26 20.04
CA MET A 9 -34.87 65.92 19.82
C MET A 9 -33.94 65.12 18.90
N LEU A 10 -33.41 64.00 19.40
CA LEU A 10 -32.61 63.04 18.66
C LEU A 10 -33.55 62.03 17.95
N TRP A 11 -33.58 62.05 16.62
CA TRP A 11 -34.28 61.06 15.81
C TRP A 11 -33.42 59.79 15.69
N LEU A 12 -33.89 58.67 16.25
CA LEU A 12 -33.23 57.36 16.15
C LEU A 12 -33.82 56.59 14.96
N ALA A 13 -33.07 56.50 13.86
CA ALA A 13 -33.44 55.69 12.70
C ALA A 13 -33.21 54.21 13.01
N LEU A 14 -34.30 53.44 13.06
CA LEU A 14 -34.29 51.97 13.12
C LEU A 14 -33.77 51.41 11.78
N PHE A 15 -32.47 51.12 11.70
CA PHE A 15 -31.95 50.20 10.70
C PHE A 15 -32.30 48.77 11.12
N SER A 16 -33.38 48.23 10.56
CA SER A 16 -33.62 46.78 10.55
C SER A 16 -32.50 46.12 9.73
N GLY A 17 -31.48 45.64 10.41
CA GLY A 17 -30.41 44.86 9.82
C GLY A 17 -30.99 43.59 9.20
N PHE A 18 -31.07 43.56 7.87
CA PHE A 18 -31.06 42.30 7.14
C PHE A 18 -29.69 41.66 7.40
N SER A 19 -29.63 40.73 8.35
CA SER A 19 -28.57 39.75 8.37
C SER A 19 -28.92 38.73 7.29
N PRO A 20 -28.20 38.64 6.15
CA PRO A 20 -28.32 37.45 5.32
C PRO A 20 -27.90 36.29 6.20
N ALA A 21 -28.83 35.36 6.48
CA ALA A 21 -28.46 34.08 7.05
C ALA A 21 -27.42 33.49 6.10
N ALA A 22 -26.17 33.37 6.56
CA ALA A 22 -25.15 32.63 5.85
C ALA A 22 -25.63 31.18 5.82
N SER A 23 -26.34 30.80 4.75
CA SER A 23 -26.73 29.42 4.52
C SER A 23 -25.43 28.63 4.42
N ALA A 24 -25.16 27.77 5.40
CA ALA A 24 -24.01 26.88 5.35
C ALA A 24 -24.06 26.09 4.04
N GLN A 25 -23.00 26.16 3.24
CA GLN A 25 -22.94 25.51 1.94
C GLN A 25 -23.19 24.00 2.09
N THR A 26 -24.10 23.45 1.29
CA THR A 26 -24.39 22.01 1.27
C THR A 26 -23.14 21.24 0.86
N VAL A 27 -22.61 20.39 1.75
CA VAL A 27 -21.37 19.65 1.50
C VAL A 27 -21.37 18.30 2.21
N VAL A 28 -20.70 17.31 1.63
CA VAL A 28 -20.43 16.00 2.23
C VAL A 28 -18.97 15.93 2.62
N PHE A 29 -18.68 15.59 3.88
CA PHE A 29 -17.32 15.44 4.42
C PHE A 29 -16.86 13.99 4.42
N ASN A 30 -17.77 13.08 4.73
CA ASN A 30 -17.46 11.65 4.81
C ASN A 30 -18.56 10.84 4.14
N SER A 31 -18.16 9.74 3.53
CA SER A 31 -19.06 8.82 2.86
C SER A 31 -18.52 7.40 2.95
N SER A 32 -19.41 6.40 2.94
CA SER A 32 -18.97 5.03 2.77
C SER A 32 -18.19 4.89 1.46
N PRO A 33 -17.09 4.14 1.42
CA PRO A 33 -16.26 4.02 0.22
C PRO A 33 -16.80 2.97 -0.78
N THR A 34 -17.65 2.06 -0.32
CA THR A 34 -18.04 0.84 -1.05
C THR A 34 -19.51 0.55 -0.77
N ALA A 35 -20.27 0.24 -1.82
CA ALA A 35 -21.65 -0.25 -1.72
C ALA A 35 -22.06 -0.98 -3.01
N GLN A 36 -22.57 -2.20 -2.91
CA GLN A 36 -23.21 -2.91 -4.03
C GLN A 36 -24.65 -2.44 -4.23
N PRO A 37 -25.28 -2.73 -5.39
CA PRO A 37 -26.73 -2.58 -5.53
C PRO A 37 -27.48 -3.26 -4.38
N GLY A 38 -28.35 -2.52 -3.69
CA GLY A 38 -29.08 -2.98 -2.51
C GLY A 38 -28.37 -2.76 -1.17
N ASP A 39 -27.09 -2.37 -1.16
CA ASP A 39 -26.38 -2.07 0.08
C ASP A 39 -26.71 -0.67 0.60
N ALA A 40 -26.67 -0.53 1.93
CA ALA A 40 -26.73 0.77 2.59
C ALA A 40 -25.37 1.48 2.54
N PHE A 41 -25.38 2.81 2.42
CA PHE A 41 -24.21 3.68 2.52
C PHE A 41 -24.53 4.91 3.36
N SER A 42 -23.54 5.39 4.11
CA SER A 42 -23.66 6.57 4.96
C SER A 42 -23.05 7.79 4.28
N LEU A 43 -23.68 8.95 4.48
CA LEU A 43 -23.17 10.28 4.16
C LEU A 43 -23.18 11.13 5.44
N GLN A 44 -22.11 11.87 5.66
CA GLN A 44 -22.00 12.85 6.74
C GLN A 44 -21.52 14.18 6.16
N GLY A 45 -22.14 15.28 6.58
CA GLY A 45 -21.89 16.58 5.98
C GLY A 45 -22.58 17.75 6.68
N SER A 46 -22.72 18.85 5.94
CA SER A 46 -23.54 20.01 6.31
C SER A 46 -24.72 20.08 5.34
N PHE A 47 -25.89 19.65 5.82
CA PHE A 47 -27.17 19.65 5.09
C PHE A 47 -28.33 19.43 6.07
N GLY A 48 -29.53 19.89 5.72
CA GLY A 48 -30.73 19.76 6.53
C GLY A 48 -31.29 18.34 6.58
N ALA A 49 -32.20 18.10 7.53
CA ALA A 49 -32.87 16.81 7.71
C ALA A 49 -33.82 16.44 6.56
N GLY A 50 -34.16 17.38 5.67
CA GLY A 50 -35.00 17.17 4.48
C GLY A 50 -34.22 17.11 3.16
N ALA A 51 -32.89 17.08 3.20
CA ALA A 51 -32.06 17.06 2.01
C ALA A 51 -32.29 15.77 1.19
N LYS A 52 -32.22 15.87 -0.13
CA LYS A 52 -32.37 14.73 -1.04
C LYS A 52 -31.01 14.19 -1.43
N VAL A 53 -30.91 12.88 -1.60
CA VAL A 53 -29.68 12.23 -2.09
C VAL A 53 -29.94 11.68 -3.48
N TYR A 54 -29.00 11.94 -4.38
CA TYR A 54 -29.04 11.44 -5.75
C TYR A 54 -27.72 10.75 -6.09
N LEU A 55 -27.77 9.84 -7.06
CA LEU A 55 -26.59 9.26 -7.64
C LEU A 55 -26.69 9.12 -9.16
N THR A 56 -25.54 9.04 -9.82
CA THR A 56 -25.37 8.51 -11.17
C THR A 56 -24.44 7.30 -11.14
N ALA A 57 -24.62 6.40 -12.10
CA ALA A 57 -23.78 5.21 -12.26
C ALA A 57 -22.89 5.36 -13.50
N GLY A 58 -21.57 5.21 -13.34
CA GLY A 58 -20.60 5.24 -14.42
C GLY A 58 -20.62 6.56 -15.20
N THR A 59 -20.83 6.47 -16.52
CA THR A 59 -20.91 7.63 -17.41
C THR A 59 -22.32 8.20 -17.57
N SER A 60 -23.33 7.62 -16.89
CA SER A 60 -24.69 8.13 -16.95
C SER A 60 -24.77 9.55 -16.39
N THR A 61 -25.51 10.41 -17.07
CA THR A 61 -25.80 11.78 -16.61
C THR A 61 -27.18 11.91 -15.99
N THR A 62 -28.01 10.87 -16.05
CA THR A 62 -29.38 10.86 -15.51
C THR A 62 -29.37 10.57 -14.01
N PRO A 63 -29.75 11.55 -13.16
CA PRO A 63 -29.79 11.32 -11.71
C PRO A 63 -30.86 10.30 -11.32
N VAL A 64 -30.49 9.40 -10.42
CA VAL A 64 -31.41 8.46 -9.76
C VAL A 64 -31.56 8.91 -8.31
N ALA A 65 -32.80 9.05 -7.84
CA ALA A 65 -33.07 9.35 -6.44
C ALA A 65 -32.68 8.15 -5.56
N VAL A 66 -31.95 8.41 -4.48
CA VAL A 66 -31.52 7.38 -3.54
C VAL A 66 -32.59 7.19 -2.46
N PRO A 67 -33.10 5.96 -2.24
CA PRO A 67 -33.94 5.64 -1.10
C PRO A 67 -33.24 5.96 0.23
N ILE A 68 -33.86 6.80 1.05
CA ILE A 68 -33.35 7.15 2.37
C ILE A 68 -33.89 6.17 3.41
N MET A 69 -32.99 5.54 4.15
CA MET A 69 -33.31 4.63 5.25
C MET A 69 -33.41 5.36 6.58
N THR A 70 -32.50 6.30 6.82
CA THR A 70 -32.46 7.12 8.03
C THR A 70 -31.79 8.45 7.72
N GLN A 71 -32.30 9.54 8.27
CA GLN A 71 -31.76 10.87 8.03
C GLN A 71 -32.01 11.81 9.20
N MET A 72 -31.03 12.68 9.44
CA MET A 72 -31.10 13.83 10.34
C MET A 72 -30.24 14.96 9.77
N ALA A 73 -30.21 16.12 10.43
CA ALA A 73 -29.32 17.20 10.03
C ALA A 73 -27.85 16.71 10.03
N GLY A 74 -27.18 16.87 8.89
CA GLY A 74 -25.78 16.51 8.68
C GLY A 74 -25.48 15.02 8.52
N GLN A 75 -26.48 14.13 8.55
CA GLN A 75 -26.27 12.69 8.34
C GLN A 75 -27.42 12.05 7.57
N ALA A 76 -27.09 11.19 6.60
CA ALA A 76 -28.06 10.39 5.86
C ALA A 76 -27.50 8.98 5.62
N THR A 77 -28.34 7.96 5.79
CA THR A 77 -28.09 6.60 5.33
C THR A 77 -29.03 6.32 4.16
N GLY A 78 -28.45 6.17 2.98
CA GLY A 78 -29.15 5.82 1.75
C GLY A 78 -28.90 4.37 1.36
N GLN A 79 -29.72 3.83 0.48
CA GLN A 79 -29.50 2.51 -0.12
C GLN A 79 -29.22 2.67 -1.61
N VAL A 80 -28.17 2.04 -2.14
CA VAL A 80 -27.97 2.00 -3.60
C VAL A 80 -29.17 1.24 -4.20
N PRO A 81 -29.93 1.80 -5.15
CA PRO A 81 -31.09 1.12 -5.71
C PRO A 81 -30.72 -0.27 -6.26
N ALA A 82 -31.44 -1.30 -5.81
CA ALA A 82 -31.12 -2.69 -6.10
C ALA A 82 -31.25 -3.07 -7.60
N ASN A 83 -31.95 -2.26 -8.38
CA ASN A 83 -32.12 -2.44 -9.83
C ASN A 83 -30.94 -1.90 -10.66
N LEU A 84 -29.95 -1.26 -10.03
CA LEU A 84 -28.75 -0.80 -10.72
C LEU A 84 -27.75 -1.95 -10.88
N ALA A 85 -26.97 -1.89 -11.95
CA ALA A 85 -25.80 -2.76 -12.11
C ALA A 85 -24.63 -2.23 -11.26
N PRO A 86 -23.74 -3.10 -10.75
CA PRO A 86 -22.52 -2.67 -10.08
C PRO A 86 -21.76 -1.63 -10.89
N ASN A 87 -21.43 -0.50 -10.26
CA ASN A 87 -20.73 0.58 -10.92
C ASN A 87 -19.92 1.45 -9.95
N VAL A 88 -19.11 2.37 -10.47
CA VAL A 88 -18.70 3.56 -9.69
C VAL A 88 -19.90 4.49 -9.62
N TYR A 89 -20.33 4.83 -8.42
CA TYR A 89 -21.46 5.73 -8.21
C TYR A 89 -20.98 7.11 -7.81
N GLN A 90 -21.37 8.12 -8.56
CA GLN A 90 -21.18 9.51 -8.18
C GLN A 90 -22.42 9.94 -7.39
N VAL A 91 -22.24 10.30 -6.12
CA VAL A 91 -23.32 10.60 -5.18
C VAL A 91 -23.22 12.06 -4.71
N TRP A 92 -24.36 12.72 -4.58
CA TRP A 92 -24.41 14.07 -4.02
C TRP A 92 -25.69 14.30 -3.22
N VAL A 93 -25.65 15.34 -2.39
CA VAL A 93 -26.80 15.83 -1.62
C VAL A 93 -27.33 17.10 -2.29
N ASP A 94 -28.65 17.24 -2.37
CA ASP A 94 -29.35 18.46 -2.76
C ASP A 94 -30.20 18.93 -1.58
N ASP A 95 -29.95 20.13 -1.08
CA ASP A 95 -30.69 20.71 0.04
C ASP A 95 -31.32 22.04 -0.40
N GLY A 96 -32.63 22.05 -0.60
CA GLY A 96 -33.35 23.23 -1.09
C GLY A 96 -32.85 23.75 -2.45
N GLY A 97 -32.35 22.87 -3.33
CA GLY A 97 -31.77 23.24 -4.62
C GLY A 97 -30.28 23.57 -4.59
N GLN A 98 -29.63 23.52 -3.42
CA GLN A 98 -28.18 23.60 -3.32
C GLN A 98 -27.55 22.21 -3.44
N ARG A 99 -26.86 21.96 -4.56
CA ARG A 99 -26.15 20.70 -4.82
C ARG A 99 -24.75 20.71 -4.21
N SER A 100 -24.42 19.67 -3.45
CA SER A 100 -23.08 19.45 -2.93
C SER A 100 -22.10 19.03 -4.03
N PRO A 101 -20.77 19.23 -3.83
CA PRO A 101 -19.77 18.46 -4.56
C PRO A 101 -20.07 16.96 -4.44
N SER A 102 -19.74 16.21 -5.49
CA SER A 102 -19.99 14.77 -5.48
C SER A 102 -18.90 13.99 -4.76
N VAL A 103 -19.33 12.94 -4.07
CA VAL A 103 -18.47 11.89 -3.54
C VAL A 103 -18.65 10.62 -4.35
N TYR A 104 -17.72 9.68 -4.24
CA TYR A 104 -17.75 8.46 -5.06
C TYR A 104 -17.81 7.21 -4.19
N LEU A 105 -18.76 6.34 -4.51
CA LEU A 105 -18.79 4.96 -4.03
C LEU A 105 -18.12 4.07 -5.08
N ASN A 106 -17.45 3.01 -4.61
CA ASN A 106 -16.77 2.01 -5.44
C ASN A 106 -15.64 2.57 -6.31
N GLN A 107 -15.22 3.83 -6.14
CA GLN A 107 -14.06 4.36 -6.84
C GLN A 107 -12.80 3.62 -6.37
N PRO A 108 -11.94 3.13 -7.28
CA PRO A 108 -10.72 2.45 -6.91
C PRO A 108 -9.78 3.42 -6.20
N ARG A 109 -9.11 2.96 -5.15
CA ARG A 109 -8.08 3.71 -4.44
C ARG A 109 -6.89 2.81 -4.21
N GLY A 110 -5.85 2.98 -5.03
CA GLY A 110 -4.55 2.33 -4.84
C GLY A 110 -3.72 3.11 -3.82
N GLN A 111 -3.23 2.45 -2.77
CA GLN A 111 -2.49 3.09 -1.68
C GLN A 111 -1.00 2.78 -1.76
N HIS A 112 -0.63 1.51 -1.69
CA HIS A 112 0.78 1.12 -1.67
C HIS A 112 1.01 -0.20 -2.41
N PHE A 113 2.26 -0.46 -2.77
CA PHE A 113 2.66 -1.70 -3.42
C PHE A 113 3.33 -2.66 -2.44
N ASP A 114 3.52 -3.92 -2.83
CA ASP A 114 4.40 -4.85 -2.09
C ASP A 114 5.89 -4.52 -2.24
N SER A 115 6.25 -3.69 -3.22
CA SER A 115 7.58 -3.11 -3.37
C SER A 115 7.52 -1.75 -4.08
N PRO A 116 8.38 -0.78 -3.71
CA PRO A 116 8.48 0.50 -4.43
C PRO A 116 9.11 0.35 -5.83
N GLU A 117 9.61 -0.84 -6.18
CA GLU A 117 10.38 -1.07 -7.39
C GLU A 117 9.95 -2.35 -8.12
N VAL A 118 10.09 -2.34 -9.44
CA VAL A 118 9.73 -3.49 -10.29
C VAL A 118 10.61 -3.58 -11.55
N GLY A 119 11.08 -4.77 -11.87
CA GLY A 119 11.67 -5.05 -13.19
C GLY A 119 10.60 -5.09 -14.28
N ALA A 120 10.99 -4.82 -15.52
CA ALA A 120 10.10 -5.01 -16.66
C ALA A 120 9.55 -6.46 -16.70
N GLY A 121 8.23 -6.62 -16.83
CA GLY A 121 7.58 -7.94 -16.74
C GLY A 121 7.54 -8.55 -15.34
N GLY A 122 7.94 -7.81 -14.29
CA GLY A 122 7.91 -8.27 -12.91
C GLY A 122 6.50 -8.32 -12.33
N ARG A 123 6.26 -9.28 -11.43
CA ARG A 123 5.00 -9.38 -10.68
C ARG A 123 4.96 -8.35 -9.55
N MET A 124 3.78 -7.75 -9.34
CA MET A 124 3.50 -6.83 -8.24
C MET A 124 2.11 -7.05 -7.66
N ARG A 125 1.90 -6.47 -6.48
CA ARG A 125 0.57 -6.27 -5.89
C ARG A 125 0.37 -4.81 -5.52
N LEU A 126 -0.80 -4.29 -5.87
CA LEU A 126 -1.30 -3.01 -5.37
C LEU A 126 -2.31 -3.30 -4.25
N PHE A 127 -2.12 -2.66 -3.11
CA PHE A 127 -3.03 -2.71 -1.97
C PHE A 127 -3.83 -1.42 -1.87
N GLY A 128 -5.08 -1.54 -1.44
CA GLY A 128 -5.97 -0.41 -1.34
C GLY A 128 -7.43 -0.83 -1.16
N ARG A 129 -8.33 -0.17 -1.87
CA ARG A 129 -9.78 -0.43 -1.78
C ARG A 129 -10.46 -0.32 -3.14
N ASN A 130 -11.54 -1.07 -3.31
CA ASN A 130 -12.35 -1.15 -4.53
C ASN A 130 -11.52 -1.49 -5.78
N LEU A 131 -10.42 -2.23 -5.64
CA LEU A 131 -9.48 -2.45 -6.73
C LEU A 131 -10.01 -3.45 -7.76
N PHE A 132 -10.64 -4.52 -7.30
CA PHE A 132 -11.29 -5.52 -8.16
C PHE A 132 -12.68 -5.86 -7.63
N LEU A 133 -13.72 -5.39 -8.33
CA LEU A 133 -15.14 -5.64 -8.01
C LEU A 133 -15.84 -6.48 -9.09
N GLY A 134 -15.07 -7.13 -9.98
CA GLY A 134 -15.58 -7.93 -11.10
C GLY A 134 -15.69 -7.20 -12.44
N GLY A 135 -15.41 -5.91 -12.52
CA GLY A 135 -15.57 -5.10 -13.75
C GLY A 135 -14.48 -5.22 -14.79
N GLY A 136 -13.46 -6.06 -14.56
CA GLY A 136 -12.27 -6.11 -15.41
C GLY A 136 -11.30 -4.96 -15.09
N ALA A 137 -10.66 -5.05 -13.92
CA ALA A 137 -9.71 -4.03 -13.48
C ALA A 137 -8.54 -3.86 -14.45
N GLN A 138 -8.01 -2.65 -14.51
CA GLN A 138 -6.87 -2.27 -15.32
C GLN A 138 -5.85 -1.50 -14.47
N VAL A 139 -4.57 -1.71 -14.77
CA VAL A 139 -3.46 -0.98 -14.17
C VAL A 139 -2.60 -0.42 -15.28
N ARG A 140 -2.28 0.87 -15.23
CA ARG A 140 -1.52 1.56 -16.27
C ARG A 140 -0.36 2.34 -15.68
N PHE A 141 0.82 2.11 -16.24
CA PHE A 141 2.05 2.83 -15.91
C PHE A 141 2.17 4.03 -16.86
N VAL A 142 2.23 5.24 -16.31
CA VAL A 142 2.26 6.49 -17.08
C VAL A 142 3.69 6.99 -17.21
N GLY A 143 4.16 7.16 -18.45
CA GLY A 143 5.51 7.63 -18.77
C GLY A 143 6.05 6.97 -20.04
N ALA A 144 7.24 7.37 -20.47
CA ALA A 144 7.94 6.72 -21.60
C ALA A 144 8.21 5.24 -21.28
N GLY A 145 7.92 4.33 -22.22
CA GLY A 145 7.97 2.88 -22.00
C GLY A 145 6.90 2.32 -21.05
N GLY A 146 6.03 3.18 -20.51
CA GLY A 146 4.86 2.78 -19.73
C GLY A 146 3.80 2.08 -20.59
N GLY A 147 2.76 1.56 -19.94
CA GLY A 147 1.71 0.82 -20.61
C GLY A 147 0.76 0.12 -19.64
N THR A 148 -0.16 -0.65 -20.19
CA THR A 148 -1.12 -1.44 -19.41
C THR A 148 -0.47 -2.72 -18.91
N ALA A 149 -0.55 -2.95 -17.60
CA ALA A 149 -0.11 -4.17 -16.95
C ALA A 149 -1.12 -5.30 -17.15
N GLN A 150 -0.66 -6.55 -17.02
CA GLN A 150 -1.52 -7.73 -17.12
C GLN A 150 -2.07 -8.08 -15.74
N VAL A 151 -3.37 -7.88 -15.52
CA VAL A 151 -4.03 -8.16 -14.23
C VAL A 151 -4.30 -9.66 -14.09
N ASP A 152 -3.93 -10.22 -12.93
CA ASP A 152 -4.24 -11.58 -12.51
C ASP A 152 -5.52 -11.55 -11.66
N ALA A 153 -6.67 -11.65 -12.32
CA ALA A 153 -7.98 -11.61 -11.67
C ALA A 153 -8.18 -12.75 -10.65
N SER A 154 -7.55 -13.91 -10.86
CA SER A 154 -7.67 -15.07 -9.96
C SER A 154 -7.02 -14.85 -8.59
N ARG A 155 -6.13 -13.85 -8.51
CA ARG A 155 -5.40 -13.46 -7.30
C ARG A 155 -5.67 -12.01 -6.90
N SER A 156 -6.84 -11.50 -7.29
CA SER A 156 -7.27 -10.13 -7.03
C SER A 156 -8.63 -10.10 -6.34
N ASP A 157 -8.82 -9.10 -5.49
CA ASP A 157 -10.04 -8.84 -4.75
C ASP A 157 -10.23 -7.33 -4.53
N ALA A 158 -11.22 -6.95 -3.72
CA ALA A 158 -11.53 -5.55 -3.46
C ALA A 158 -10.37 -4.76 -2.82
N TYR A 159 -9.41 -5.43 -2.18
CA TYR A 159 -8.32 -4.81 -1.40
C TYR A 159 -6.93 -5.07 -1.97
N THR A 160 -6.77 -6.09 -2.82
CA THR A 160 -5.51 -6.46 -3.45
C THR A 160 -5.71 -6.65 -4.95
N LEU A 161 -4.86 -6.00 -5.75
CA LEU A 161 -4.80 -6.22 -7.19
C LEU A 161 -3.44 -6.80 -7.58
N SER A 162 -3.44 -8.06 -8.01
CA SER A 162 -2.24 -8.75 -8.50
C SER A 162 -2.08 -8.49 -9.99
N PHE A 163 -0.88 -8.11 -10.44
CA PHE A 163 -0.61 -7.90 -11.86
C PHE A 163 0.87 -8.10 -12.22
N THR A 164 1.13 -8.23 -13.50
CA THR A 164 2.47 -8.24 -14.10
C THR A 164 2.72 -6.92 -14.81
N ALA A 165 3.77 -6.20 -14.40
CA ALA A 165 4.13 -4.92 -14.97
C ALA A 165 4.48 -5.03 -16.47
N PRO A 166 4.34 -3.95 -17.26
CA PRO A 166 4.69 -3.98 -18.68
C PRO A 166 6.13 -4.46 -18.92
N SER A 167 6.36 -5.23 -19.99
CA SER A 167 7.71 -5.64 -20.40
C SER A 167 8.51 -4.50 -21.06
N SER A 168 7.86 -3.38 -21.35
CA SER A 168 8.43 -2.19 -21.98
C SER A 168 8.98 -1.16 -21.00
N LEU A 169 8.86 -1.38 -19.68
CA LEU A 169 9.31 -0.43 -18.67
C LEU A 169 10.81 -0.11 -18.83
N GLN A 170 11.14 1.16 -18.72
CA GLN A 170 12.51 1.66 -18.84
C GLN A 170 13.14 1.76 -17.46
N ALA A 171 14.23 1.00 -17.24
CA ALA A 171 14.96 1.02 -15.98
C ALA A 171 15.40 2.44 -15.60
N GLY A 172 15.29 2.76 -14.30
CA GLY A 172 15.61 4.08 -13.74
C GLY A 172 14.46 5.09 -13.78
N THR A 173 13.37 4.80 -14.51
CA THR A 173 12.21 5.70 -14.60
C THR A 173 11.21 5.42 -13.47
N THR A 174 10.69 6.49 -12.85
CA THR A 174 9.61 6.42 -11.86
C THR A 174 8.27 6.68 -12.55
N TYR A 175 7.37 5.73 -12.47
CA TYR A 175 6.05 5.77 -13.10
C TYR A 175 4.97 6.13 -12.10
N GLN A 176 4.08 7.04 -12.49
CA GLN A 176 2.77 7.15 -11.85
C GLN A 176 1.94 5.95 -12.31
N VAL A 177 1.33 5.25 -11.35
CA VAL A 177 0.43 4.13 -11.65
C VAL A 177 -1.00 4.61 -11.53
N LEU A 178 -1.81 4.31 -12.55
CA LEU A 178 -3.24 4.54 -12.57
C LEU A 178 -3.97 3.19 -12.47
N VAL A 179 -5.11 3.17 -11.78
CA VAL A 179 -5.92 1.98 -11.55
C VAL A 179 -7.38 2.25 -11.87
N SER A 180 -8.01 1.35 -12.61
CA SER A 180 -9.46 1.25 -12.75
C SER A 180 -9.91 -0.12 -12.25
N ASN A 181 -11.10 -0.19 -11.64
CA ASN A 181 -11.73 -1.47 -11.30
C ASN A 181 -12.68 -1.99 -12.38
N GLY A 182 -12.69 -1.31 -13.54
CA GLY A 182 -13.49 -1.65 -14.71
C GLY A 182 -14.90 -1.07 -14.72
N TYR A 183 -15.30 -0.38 -13.65
CA TYR A 183 -16.63 0.22 -13.52
C TYR A 183 -16.62 1.76 -13.60
N GLY A 184 -15.59 2.36 -14.17
CA GLY A 184 -15.49 3.81 -14.27
C GLY A 184 -14.11 4.29 -14.69
N GLY A 185 -13.81 5.54 -14.38
CA GLY A 185 -12.52 6.16 -14.67
C GLY A 185 -11.37 5.56 -13.85
N GLU A 186 -10.16 5.84 -14.32
CA GLU A 186 -8.94 5.50 -13.60
C GLU A 186 -8.67 6.53 -12.48
N THR A 187 -8.11 6.08 -11.36
CA THR A 187 -7.54 6.94 -10.31
C THR A 187 -6.05 6.72 -10.21
N ALA A 188 -5.32 7.73 -9.76
CA ALA A 188 -3.90 7.57 -9.44
C ALA A 188 -3.72 6.77 -8.15
N ALA A 189 -2.84 5.78 -8.18
CA ALA A 189 -2.31 5.19 -6.97
C ALA A 189 -1.51 6.26 -6.20
N GLU A 190 -1.58 6.23 -4.87
CA GLU A 190 -0.92 7.21 -4.01
C GLU A 190 0.61 7.11 -4.09
N GLN A 191 1.14 5.91 -4.33
CA GLN A 191 2.56 5.67 -4.54
C GLN A 191 2.89 5.56 -6.03
N SER A 192 4.10 6.00 -6.37
CA SER A 192 4.74 5.72 -7.65
C SER A 192 5.58 4.44 -7.55
N VAL A 193 5.95 3.90 -8.71
CA VAL A 193 6.80 2.71 -8.80
C VAL A 193 8.01 3.02 -9.65
N LYS A 194 9.20 2.71 -9.15
CA LYS A 194 10.45 2.85 -9.91
C LYS A 194 10.76 1.57 -10.68
N ALA A 195 10.90 1.69 -11.99
CA ALA A 195 11.38 0.59 -12.80
C ALA A 195 12.87 0.37 -12.57
N ILE A 196 13.26 -0.90 -12.47
CA ILE A 196 14.64 -1.33 -12.29
C ILE A 196 15.06 -2.23 -13.45
N ASP A 197 16.35 -2.53 -13.55
CA ASP A 197 16.83 -3.48 -14.54
C ASP A 197 16.15 -4.84 -14.38
N GLY A 198 15.71 -5.38 -15.51
CA GLY A 198 15.24 -6.76 -15.59
C GLY A 198 16.37 -7.75 -15.31
N GLY A 199 16.02 -8.99 -15.02
CA GLY A 199 16.99 -10.05 -14.79
C GLY A 199 16.32 -11.32 -14.27
N ALA A 200 17.12 -12.37 -14.07
CA ALA A 200 16.62 -13.65 -13.59
C ALA A 200 16.23 -13.59 -12.11
N ASP A 201 15.05 -14.09 -11.77
CA ASP A 201 14.67 -14.42 -10.39
C ASP A 201 15.28 -15.79 -10.02
N TYR A 202 16.59 -15.82 -9.78
CA TYR A 202 17.32 -17.05 -9.53
C TYR A 202 16.77 -17.85 -8.32
N PHE A 203 16.23 -17.15 -7.33
CA PHE A 203 15.70 -17.75 -6.10
C PHE A 203 14.20 -18.05 -6.17
N ASN A 204 13.54 -17.79 -7.31
CA ASN A 204 12.10 -17.97 -7.52
C ASN A 204 11.26 -17.30 -6.41
N LEU A 205 11.63 -16.08 -6.02
CA LEU A 205 10.94 -15.32 -4.98
C LEU A 205 9.55 -14.85 -5.44
N GLY A 206 9.34 -14.71 -6.75
CA GLY A 206 8.07 -14.28 -7.33
C GLY A 206 7.75 -12.80 -7.08
N VAL A 207 8.79 -11.98 -6.82
CA VAL A 207 8.68 -10.55 -6.55
C VAL A 207 9.36 -9.73 -7.64
N GLY A 208 8.81 -8.55 -7.94
CA GLY A 208 9.27 -7.69 -9.02
C GLY A 208 10.72 -7.20 -8.94
N TRP A 209 11.35 -7.26 -7.76
CA TRP A 209 12.73 -6.81 -7.55
C TRP A 209 13.77 -7.92 -7.48
N ALA A 210 13.37 -9.20 -7.64
CA ALA A 210 14.26 -10.34 -7.42
C ALA A 210 15.50 -10.34 -8.33
N SER A 211 15.40 -9.73 -9.52
CA SER A 211 16.52 -9.54 -10.45
C SER A 211 17.72 -8.80 -9.85
N LYS A 212 17.52 -8.01 -8.78
CA LYS A 212 18.60 -7.28 -8.08
C LYS A 212 19.59 -8.19 -7.36
N ILE A 213 19.23 -9.45 -7.11
CA ILE A 213 20.09 -10.40 -6.41
C ILE A 213 21.11 -10.98 -7.38
N THR A 214 21.98 -10.15 -7.96
CA THR A 214 22.90 -10.54 -9.05
C THR A 214 24.13 -11.33 -8.58
N PHE A 215 24.34 -11.43 -7.27
CA PHE A 215 25.50 -12.11 -6.67
C PHE A 215 25.29 -13.61 -6.43
N TYR A 216 24.23 -14.21 -7.00
CA TYR A 216 23.87 -15.62 -6.78
C TYR A 216 24.96 -16.61 -7.24
N ALA A 217 25.79 -16.24 -8.21
CA ALA A 217 26.86 -17.08 -8.73
C ALA A 217 28.08 -17.17 -7.79
N ASN A 218 28.26 -16.21 -6.88
CA ASN A 218 29.36 -16.20 -5.93
C ASN A 218 28.98 -17.02 -4.69
N VAL A 219 29.29 -18.32 -4.70
CA VAL A 219 28.89 -19.26 -3.64
C VAL A 219 30.05 -19.56 -2.70
N TYR A 220 29.84 -19.38 -1.40
CA TYR A 220 30.76 -19.79 -0.32
C TYR A 220 30.19 -21.02 0.37
N ASN A 221 30.71 -22.20 0.01
CA ASN A 221 30.40 -23.42 0.75
C ASN A 221 31.17 -23.41 2.09
N VAL A 222 30.44 -23.36 3.20
CA VAL A 222 31.02 -23.21 4.54
C VAL A 222 31.93 -24.38 4.97
N GLN A 223 31.85 -25.53 4.31
CA GLN A 223 32.68 -26.70 4.60
C GLN A 223 33.93 -26.78 3.70
N THR A 224 33.82 -26.37 2.43
CA THR A 224 34.83 -26.71 1.41
C THR A 224 35.46 -25.52 0.70
N ASP A 225 34.87 -24.31 0.75
CA ASP A 225 35.34 -23.19 -0.07
C ASP A 225 36.73 -22.69 0.34
N GLY A 226 37.71 -22.78 -0.55
CA GLY A 226 39.11 -22.45 -0.27
C GLY A 226 39.39 -21.01 0.18
N ARG A 227 38.46 -20.08 -0.02
CA ARG A 227 38.61 -18.66 0.41
C ARG A 227 38.35 -18.44 1.89
N LEU A 228 37.83 -19.45 2.60
CA LEU A 228 37.47 -19.37 4.02
C LEU A 228 38.57 -19.96 4.91
N ASP A 229 39.04 -19.20 5.89
CA ASP A 229 40.04 -19.68 6.87
C ASP A 229 39.44 -20.68 7.88
N ARG A 230 38.13 -20.57 8.12
CA ARG A 230 37.38 -21.42 9.06
C ARG A 230 36.35 -22.23 8.29
N LYS A 231 36.26 -23.52 8.59
CA LYS A 231 35.23 -24.41 8.04
C LYS A 231 34.22 -24.78 9.11
N ALA A 232 32.94 -24.74 8.75
CA ALA A 232 31.91 -25.37 9.55
C ALA A 232 32.05 -26.89 9.43
N ARG A 233 31.69 -27.62 10.49
CA ARG A 233 31.63 -29.09 10.48
C ARG A 233 30.23 -29.59 10.15
N GLY A 234 29.19 -28.96 10.68
CA GLY A 234 27.81 -29.43 10.47
C GLY A 234 27.53 -30.80 11.13
N ASP A 235 28.24 -31.13 12.19
CA ASP A 235 28.15 -32.41 12.92
C ASP A 235 27.18 -32.40 14.12
N GLY A 236 26.60 -31.23 14.43
CA GLY A 236 25.68 -30.98 15.54
C GLY A 236 26.34 -30.80 16.91
N GLY A 237 27.65 -31.05 17.04
CA GLY A 237 28.40 -30.95 18.29
C GLY A 237 29.34 -29.74 18.33
N THR A 238 30.08 -29.53 17.24
CA THR A 238 31.05 -28.46 17.04
C THR A 238 30.36 -27.11 16.91
N ASN A 239 30.94 -26.04 17.46
CA ASN A 239 30.39 -24.70 17.26
C ASN A 239 30.71 -24.19 15.84
N ASP A 240 29.70 -24.14 14.98
CA ASP A 240 29.80 -23.70 13.59
C ASP A 240 29.62 -22.19 13.42
N GLN A 241 29.17 -21.50 14.47
CA GLN A 241 28.86 -20.07 14.42
C GLN A 241 30.02 -19.21 13.86
N PRO A 242 31.28 -19.36 14.35
CA PRO A 242 32.35 -18.47 13.90
C PRO A 242 32.76 -18.71 12.44
N ALA A 243 32.56 -19.94 11.93
CA ALA A 243 32.86 -20.27 10.54
C ALA A 243 31.79 -19.72 9.59
N ILE A 244 30.51 -19.88 9.96
CA ILE A 244 29.40 -19.35 9.16
C ILE A 244 29.42 -17.81 9.15
N GLN A 245 29.69 -17.17 10.29
CA GLN A 245 29.82 -15.72 10.35
C GLN A 245 30.97 -15.21 9.48
N ALA A 246 32.14 -15.86 9.53
CA ALA A 246 33.29 -15.50 8.69
C ALA A 246 32.97 -15.65 7.19
N ALA A 247 32.19 -16.65 6.81
CA ALA A 247 31.74 -16.82 5.42
C ALA A 247 30.81 -15.69 4.97
N MET A 248 29.86 -15.25 5.82
CA MET A 248 29.00 -14.11 5.52
C MET A 248 29.78 -12.80 5.43
N ASP A 249 30.74 -12.60 6.34
CA ASP A 249 31.60 -11.42 6.35
C ASP A 249 32.45 -11.37 5.07
N ARG A 250 33.03 -12.51 4.67
CA ARG A 250 33.80 -12.62 3.43
C ARG A 250 32.94 -12.41 2.19
N ALA A 251 31.76 -13.03 2.12
CA ALA A 251 30.84 -12.86 1.01
C ALA A 251 30.42 -11.40 0.83
N ALA A 252 30.13 -10.69 1.93
CA ALA A 252 29.81 -9.28 1.90
C ALA A 252 30.99 -8.41 1.44
N ALA A 253 32.21 -8.70 1.95
CA ALA A 253 33.43 -7.99 1.56
C ALA A 253 33.75 -8.15 0.07
N ASP A 254 33.47 -9.32 -0.50
CA ASP A 254 33.67 -9.61 -1.93
C ASP A 254 32.53 -9.08 -2.83
N GLY A 255 31.64 -8.21 -2.31
CA GLY A 255 30.56 -7.56 -3.07
C GLY A 255 29.22 -8.32 -3.07
N GLY A 256 29.13 -9.39 -2.29
CA GLY A 256 27.94 -10.20 -2.08
C GLY A 256 28.12 -11.67 -2.49
N GLY A 257 27.25 -12.54 -1.98
CA GLY A 257 27.31 -13.96 -2.31
C GLY A 257 26.26 -14.82 -1.62
N VAL A 258 26.25 -16.10 -1.98
CA VAL A 258 25.46 -17.14 -1.33
C VAL A 258 26.35 -17.88 -0.35
N VAL A 259 26.10 -17.76 0.94
CA VAL A 259 26.70 -18.64 1.95
C VAL A 259 25.89 -19.93 1.98
N TYR A 260 26.47 -20.98 1.44
CA TYR A 260 25.84 -22.27 1.28
C TYR A 260 26.23 -23.22 2.42
N LEU A 261 25.22 -23.77 3.08
CA LEU A 261 25.33 -24.79 4.12
C LEU A 261 24.91 -26.13 3.52
N PRO A 262 25.84 -27.05 3.27
CA PRO A 262 25.53 -28.43 2.90
C PRO A 262 24.66 -29.15 3.94
N ALA A 263 24.24 -30.38 3.63
CA ALA A 263 23.51 -31.21 4.58
C ALA A 263 24.33 -31.40 5.88
N GLY A 264 23.66 -31.29 7.03
CA GLY A 264 24.31 -31.34 8.34
C GLY A 264 23.52 -30.61 9.41
N THR A 265 23.95 -30.78 10.66
CA THR A 265 23.43 -30.03 11.81
C THR A 265 24.46 -28.99 12.23
N TYR A 266 24.15 -27.72 12.07
CA TYR A 266 25.04 -26.62 12.40
C TYR A 266 24.69 -26.04 13.76
N LYS A 267 25.59 -26.14 14.72
CA LYS A 267 25.37 -25.64 16.08
C LYS A 267 25.89 -24.21 16.18
N LEU A 268 25.00 -23.30 16.54
CA LEU A 268 25.30 -21.90 16.78
C LEU A 268 25.44 -21.62 18.28
N ALA A 269 26.66 -21.63 18.80
CA ALA A 269 26.97 -21.21 20.16
C ALA A 269 27.70 -19.87 20.15
N HIS A 270 27.24 -18.92 20.97
CA HIS A 270 27.78 -17.56 21.02
C HIS A 270 27.93 -17.08 22.48
N GLY A 271 28.84 -16.13 22.71
CA GLY A 271 29.19 -15.60 24.04
C GLY A 271 28.39 -14.36 24.46
N GLY A 272 27.34 -14.00 23.73
CA GLY A 272 26.52 -12.79 23.90
C GLY A 272 26.02 -12.25 22.55
N GLY A 273 24.85 -11.62 22.51
CA GLY A 273 24.25 -11.09 21.28
C GLY A 273 23.43 -12.10 20.47
N ALA A 274 23.77 -12.28 19.19
CA ALA A 274 23.03 -13.07 18.19
C ALA A 274 23.76 -14.38 17.82
N GLY A 275 23.01 -15.39 17.37
CA GLY A 275 23.59 -16.56 16.70
C GLY A 275 24.32 -16.18 15.39
N LEU A 276 23.62 -15.59 14.42
CA LEU A 276 24.19 -15.10 13.17
C LEU A 276 23.78 -13.65 12.94
N LEU A 277 24.76 -12.81 12.58
CA LEU A 277 24.50 -11.46 12.10
C LEU A 277 24.55 -11.47 10.57
N MET A 278 23.39 -11.24 9.96
CA MET A 278 23.28 -11.17 8.51
C MET A 278 23.97 -9.92 7.95
N ARG A 279 24.54 -10.07 6.76
CA ARG A 279 25.24 -9.00 6.05
C ARG A 279 24.46 -8.56 4.81
N ASN A 280 24.70 -7.32 4.39
CA ASN A 280 24.17 -6.81 3.13
C ASN A 280 24.65 -7.69 1.97
N ARG A 281 23.76 -7.91 1.00
CA ARG A 281 24.05 -8.67 -0.22
C ARG A 281 24.54 -10.10 0.05
N VAL A 282 24.08 -10.72 1.14
CA VAL A 282 24.34 -12.12 1.46
C VAL A 282 23.05 -12.90 1.53
N VAL A 283 23.01 -14.04 0.84
CA VAL A 283 21.95 -15.04 0.95
C VAL A 283 22.50 -16.23 1.73
N LEU A 284 21.85 -16.60 2.83
CA LEU A 284 22.13 -17.84 3.56
C LEU A 284 21.23 -18.95 3.00
N ARG A 285 21.83 -20.02 2.47
CA ARG A 285 21.10 -21.10 1.79
C ARG A 285 21.51 -22.48 2.31
N GLY A 286 20.54 -23.29 2.74
CA GLY A 286 20.75 -24.71 3.06
C GLY A 286 20.61 -25.64 1.85
N ALA A 287 20.95 -26.91 2.02
CA ALA A 287 20.71 -27.96 1.02
C ALA A 287 19.23 -28.36 0.90
N GLY A 288 18.43 -28.11 1.95
CA GLY A 288 17.01 -28.38 2.00
C GLY A 288 16.50 -28.39 3.44
N LYS A 289 15.18 -28.22 3.64
CA LYS A 289 14.57 -28.09 4.98
C LYS A 289 14.83 -29.29 5.91
N ASP A 290 14.97 -30.49 5.34
CA ASP A 290 15.21 -31.73 6.10
C ASP A 290 16.69 -32.19 6.04
N GLN A 291 17.55 -31.42 5.36
CA GLN A 291 18.96 -31.76 5.16
C GLN A 291 19.89 -30.83 5.95
N THR A 292 19.57 -29.54 6.02
CA THR A 292 20.36 -28.54 6.75
C THR A 292 19.57 -28.10 7.98
N ILE A 293 20.05 -28.48 9.16
CA ILE A 293 19.44 -28.11 10.44
C ILE A 293 20.34 -27.10 11.14
N ILE A 294 19.83 -25.90 11.43
CA ILE A 294 20.55 -24.92 12.24
C ILE A 294 19.98 -24.98 13.67
N LYS A 295 20.83 -25.31 14.64
CA LYS A 295 20.46 -25.31 16.06
C LYS A 295 21.10 -24.11 16.76
N PHE A 296 20.31 -23.34 17.48
CA PHE A 296 20.76 -22.15 18.22
C PHE A 296 20.27 -22.21 19.68
N GLY A 297 20.70 -21.26 20.50
CA GLY A 297 20.36 -21.22 21.93
C GLY A 297 21.42 -21.82 22.85
N TYR A 298 22.64 -22.02 22.36
CA TYR A 298 23.79 -22.48 23.14
C TYR A 298 24.70 -21.31 23.53
N GLY A 299 25.38 -21.43 24.69
CA GLY A 299 26.31 -20.43 25.19
C GLY A 299 25.67 -19.43 26.17
N ASN A 300 26.31 -18.28 26.35
CA ASN A 300 25.83 -17.23 27.27
C ASN A 300 24.83 -16.34 26.51
N VAL A 301 23.64 -16.88 26.32
CA VAL A 301 22.60 -16.28 25.47
C VAL A 301 21.96 -15.08 26.16
N SER A 302 21.71 -14.01 25.39
CA SER A 302 20.74 -12.97 25.79
C SER A 302 19.41 -13.66 26.18
N PRO A 303 18.62 -13.14 27.15
CA PRO A 303 17.32 -13.72 27.50
C PRO A 303 16.42 -13.99 26.29
N ASP A 304 16.55 -13.20 25.23
CA ASP A 304 15.71 -13.29 24.02
C ASP A 304 16.15 -14.38 23.01
N ARG A 305 17.29 -15.05 23.23
CA ARG A 305 17.79 -16.22 22.46
C ARG A 305 17.67 -16.10 20.93
N TRP A 306 18.20 -15.05 20.34
CA TRP A 306 18.09 -14.80 18.90
C TRP A 306 19.03 -15.67 18.05
N GLY A 307 18.46 -16.45 17.12
CA GLY A 307 19.22 -17.30 16.19
C GLY A 307 19.86 -16.53 15.02
N VAL A 308 19.14 -15.56 14.45
CA VAL A 308 19.59 -14.74 13.31
C VAL A 308 19.10 -13.30 13.52
N ILE A 309 19.95 -12.31 13.23
CA ILE A 309 19.64 -10.88 13.36
C ILE A 309 20.10 -10.10 12.14
N TRP A 310 19.36 -9.04 11.81
CA TRP A 310 19.77 -7.98 10.90
C TRP A 310 20.10 -6.72 11.72
N ASN A 311 21.33 -6.19 11.64
CA ASN A 311 21.67 -4.94 12.34
C ASN A 311 21.00 -3.75 11.65
N ASN A 312 20.50 -2.78 12.44
CA ASN A 312 19.89 -1.53 11.96
C ASN A 312 18.92 -1.73 10.79
N THR A 313 17.71 -2.24 11.05
CA THR A 313 16.61 -2.07 10.10
C THR A 313 16.16 -0.62 10.10
N SER A 314 16.90 0.27 9.43
CA SER A 314 16.27 1.41 8.78
C SER A 314 15.48 0.83 7.61
N TRP A 315 14.20 0.55 7.87
CA TRP A 315 13.24 0.26 6.82
C TRP A 315 13.30 1.41 5.80
N GLY A 316 13.48 1.08 4.52
CA GLY A 316 13.44 2.04 3.43
C GLY A 316 12.13 2.83 3.50
N GLY A 317 12.22 4.07 3.94
CA GLY A 317 11.08 4.89 4.37
C GLY A 317 11.42 6.01 5.35
N SER A 318 12.66 6.15 5.83
CA SER A 318 13.09 7.35 6.56
C SER A 318 13.77 8.32 5.60
N PRO A 319 13.26 9.56 5.44
CA PRO A 319 13.98 10.62 4.76
C PRO A 319 15.11 11.09 5.67
N THR A 320 16.34 11.05 5.17
CA THR A 320 17.29 12.12 5.46
C THR A 320 17.16 13.15 4.36
#